data_AF-A0A7J5A8D1-F1
#
_entry.id   AF-A0A7J5A8D1-F1
#
_cell.length_a   1.000
_cell.length_b   1.000
_cell.length_c   1.000
_cell.angle_alpha   90.00
_cell.angle_beta   90.00
_cell.angle_gamma   90.00
#
_symmetry.space_group_name_H-M   'P 1'
#
loop_
_entity.id
_entity.type
_entity.pdbx_description
1 polymer ?
#
loop_
_entity_poly.entity_id
_entity_poly.type
_entity_poly.pdbx_seq_one_letter_code
_entity_poly.pdbx_strand_id
1 'polypeptide(L)'
;MKKNYILILVFFILTLNSCSNSPQIKAESAVKDYLQENLNNPDSYCPISFSKVKTFSSGTNTSYSITHVYSLLNSDKDRVKMTVSFLLNTDFTLQEVELITINGDYGLM
;
A
#
# COMPACT_ATOMS: atom_id res chain seq x y z
N MET A 1 -50.40 4.20 26.11
CA MET A 1 -49.73 4.88 24.98
C MET A 1 -48.22 4.89 25.24
N LYS A 2 -47.40 4.66 24.19
CA LYS A 2 -45.93 4.90 24.11
C LYS A 2 -45.09 3.84 24.87
N LYS A 3 -44.11 3.13 24.31
CA LYS A 3 -43.21 3.35 23.14
C LYS A 3 -42.69 1.98 22.64
N ASN A 4 -43.01 1.61 21.40
CA ASN A 4 -42.34 0.51 20.66
C ASN A 4 -41.47 1.12 19.55
N TYR A 5 -40.31 1.70 19.90
CA TYR A 5 -39.43 2.34 18.91
C TYR A 5 -37.94 2.01 19.09
N ILE A 6 -37.59 0.93 19.79
CA ILE A 6 -36.18 0.56 20.02
C ILE A 6 -35.64 -0.44 18.97
N LEU A 7 -36.50 -1.06 18.15
CA LEU A 7 -36.06 -2.13 17.25
C LEU A 7 -35.64 -1.69 15.83
N ILE A 8 -35.73 -0.40 15.49
CA ILE A 8 -35.46 0.08 14.12
C ILE A 8 -34.05 0.69 13.97
N LEU A 9 -33.34 0.99 15.06
CA LEU A 9 -32.06 1.72 14.99
C LEU A 9 -30.83 0.82 14.77
N VAL A 10 -30.94 -0.49 15.01
CA VAL A 10 -29.77 -1.40 14.96
C VAL A 10 -29.49 -1.93 13.54
N PHE A 11 -30.42 -1.77 12.59
CA PHE A 11 -30.24 -2.25 11.21
C PHE A 11 -29.48 -1.30 10.28
N PHE A 12 -29.19 -0.06 10.71
CA PHE A 12 -28.62 0.97 9.84
C PHE A 12 -27.08 1.06 9.86
N ILE A 13 -26.40 0.26 10.69
CA ILE A 13 -24.94 0.38 10.89
C ILE A 13 -24.15 -0.62 10.02
N LEU A 14 -24.82 -1.56 9.32
CA LEU A 14 -24.15 -2.62 8.55
C LEU A 14 -23.91 -2.31 7.07
N THR A 15 -24.31 -1.15 6.55
CA THR A 15 -24.20 -0.82 5.11
C THR A 15 -23.07 0.15 4.76
N LEU A 16 -22.30 0.62 5.74
CA LEU A 16 -21.23 1.59 5.54
C LEU A 16 -19.87 0.89 5.62
N ASN A 17 -19.38 0.29 4.53
CA ASN A 17 -17.93 0.12 4.25
C ASN A 17 -17.63 -0.57 2.90
N SER A 18 -18.45 -0.36 1.86
CA SER A 18 -18.02 -0.68 0.50
C SER A 18 -17.76 0.58 -0.30
N CYS A 19 -16.95 1.50 0.25
CA CYS A 19 -16.16 2.38 -0.60
C CYS A 19 -15.17 1.48 -1.33
N SER A 20 -15.44 1.17 -2.60
CA SER A 20 -14.49 0.46 -3.44
C SER A 20 -13.24 1.33 -3.58
N ASN A 21 -12.24 1.11 -2.73
CA ASN A 21 -10.95 1.74 -2.88
C ASN A 21 -10.41 1.42 -4.27
N SER A 22 -9.92 2.44 -4.98
CA SER A 22 -9.32 2.24 -6.29
C SER A 22 -8.14 1.26 -6.18
N PRO A 23 -7.78 0.55 -7.26
CA PRO A 23 -6.58 -0.29 -7.27
C PRO A 23 -5.33 0.43 -6.75
N GLN A 24 -5.24 1.74 -7.03
CA GLN A 24 -4.18 2.61 -6.50
C GLN A 24 -4.16 2.61 -4.96
N ILE A 25 -5.28 2.94 -4.33
CA ILE A 25 -5.37 3.04 -2.86
C ILE A 25 -5.10 1.67 -2.22
N LYS A 26 -5.63 0.59 -2.80
CA LYS A 26 -5.40 -0.78 -2.29
C LYS A 26 -3.93 -1.18 -2.37
N ALA A 27 -3.27 -0.93 -3.50
CA ALA A 27 -1.85 -1.23 -3.67
C ALA A 27 -0.97 -0.40 -2.72
N GLU A 28 -1.24 0.90 -2.58
CA GLU A 28 -0.52 1.75 -1.63
C GLU A 28 -0.69 1.30 -0.18
N SER A 29 -1.89 0.88 0.21
CA SER A 29 -2.14 0.32 1.55
C SER A 29 -1.33 -0.96 1.76
N ALA A 30 -1.40 -1.91 0.83
CA ALA A 30 -0.68 -3.17 0.95
C ALA A 30 0.84 -2.99 1.07
N VAL A 31 1.41 -2.03 0.32
CA VAL A 31 2.84 -1.71 0.44
C VAL A 31 3.17 -1.07 1.79
N LYS A 32 2.32 -0.16 2.30
CA LYS A 32 2.53 0.45 3.62
C LYS A 32 2.47 -0.59 4.73
N ASP A 33 1.46 -1.46 4.70
CA ASP A 33 1.27 -2.53 5.68
C ASP A 33 2.48 -3.46 5.67
N TYR A 34 2.92 -3.89 4.48
CA TYR A 34 4.14 -4.70 4.33
C TYR A 34 5.38 -4.01 4.92
N LEU A 35 5.59 -2.72 4.63
CA LEU A 35 6.76 -2.00 5.16
C LEU A 35 6.70 -1.84 6.67
N GLN A 36 5.52 -1.60 7.25
CA GLN A 36 5.36 -1.53 8.71
C GLN A 36 5.69 -2.87 9.39
N GLU A 37 5.32 -3.99 8.78
CA GLU A 37 5.55 -5.33 9.34
C GLU A 37 6.99 -5.83 9.14
N ASN A 38 7.67 -5.39 8.08
CA ASN A 38 8.94 -5.99 7.64
C ASN A 38 10.18 -5.08 7.82
N LEU A 39 10.01 -3.80 8.13
CA LEU A 39 11.15 -2.93 8.44
C LEU A 39 11.67 -3.20 9.86
N ASN A 40 12.99 -3.37 9.99
CA ASN A 40 13.64 -3.52 11.31
C ASN A 40 13.39 -2.32 12.24
N ASN A 41 13.21 -1.12 11.66
CA ASN A 41 12.88 0.10 12.38
C ASN A 41 11.81 0.88 11.59
N PRO A 42 10.52 0.59 11.81
CA PRO A 42 9.43 1.25 11.10
C PRO A 42 9.40 2.77 11.33
N ASP A 43 9.86 3.27 12.48
CA ASP A 43 9.90 4.71 12.77
C ASP A 43 10.91 5.46 11.90
N SER A 44 11.86 4.75 11.29
CA SER A 44 12.82 5.34 10.35
C SER A 44 12.24 5.56 8.95
N TYR A 45 11.09 4.97 8.65
CA TYR A 45 10.40 5.07 7.37
C TYR A 45 9.85 6.47 7.12
N CYS A 46 10.22 7.03 5.97
CA CYS A 46 9.66 8.28 5.48
C CYS A 46 9.23 8.11 4.01
N PRO A 47 7.91 8.08 3.74
CA PRO A 47 7.40 7.94 2.37
C PRO A 47 7.75 9.18 1.55
N ILE A 48 8.14 8.98 0.29
CA ILE A 48 8.37 10.08 -0.65
C ILE A 48 7.27 10.10 -1.71
N SER A 49 7.09 9.00 -2.45
CA SER A 49 6.06 8.94 -3.49
C SER A 49 5.72 7.50 -3.90
N PHE A 50 4.55 7.33 -4.50
CA PHE A 50 4.13 6.11 -5.19
C PHE A 50 3.96 6.39 -6.69
N SER A 51 4.33 5.42 -7.53
CA SER A 51 3.96 5.44 -8.93
C SER A 51 2.47 5.14 -9.10
N LYS A 52 1.94 5.42 -10.29
CA LYS A 52 0.67 4.82 -10.70
C LYS A 52 0.79 3.29 -10.73
N VAL A 53 -0.26 2.61 -10.30
CA VAL A 53 -0.37 1.15 -10.42
C VAL A 53 -0.36 0.77 -11.90
N LYS A 54 0.49 -0.18 -12.24
CA LYS A 54 0.48 -0.88 -13.52
C LYS A 54 -0.31 -2.17 -13.34
N THR A 55 -1.22 -2.45 -14.27
CA THR A 55 -2.01 -3.68 -14.28
C THR A 55 -1.52 -4.58 -15.40
N PHE A 56 -1.22 -5.83 -15.08
CA PHE A 56 -0.87 -6.85 -16.06
C PHE A 56 -1.97 -7.91 -16.06
N SER A 57 -2.52 -8.22 -17.22
CA SER A 57 -3.52 -9.27 -17.38
C SER A 57 -3.00 -10.30 -18.38
N SER A 58 -2.94 -11.56 -17.96
CA SER A 58 -2.58 -12.70 -18.80
C SER A 58 -3.65 -13.78 -18.62
N GLY A 59 -4.55 -13.90 -19.61
CA GLY A 59 -5.72 -14.77 -19.49
C GLY A 59 -6.63 -14.36 -18.33
N THR A 60 -6.85 -15.29 -17.40
CA THR A 60 -7.64 -15.07 -16.18
C THR A 60 -6.83 -14.49 -15.02
N ASN A 61 -5.51 -14.35 -15.17
CA ASN A 61 -4.64 -13.87 -14.12
C ASN A 61 -4.42 -12.37 -14.29
N THR A 62 -4.74 -11.60 -13.24
CA THR A 62 -4.41 -10.18 -13.15
C THR A 62 -3.43 -9.96 -12.01
N SER A 63 -2.38 -9.21 -12.26
CA SER A 63 -1.43 -8.75 -11.24
C SER A 63 -1.25 -7.25 -11.32
N TYR A 64 -0.80 -6.67 -10.23
CA TYR A 64 -0.55 -5.25 -10.11
C TYR A 64 0.90 -5.01 -9.73
N SER A 65 1.52 -3.99 -10.31
CA SER A 65 2.82 -3.50 -9.85
C SER A 65 2.71 -2.04 -9.45
N ILE A 66 3.38 -1.71 -8.35
CA ILE A 66 3.52 -0.33 -7.88
C ILE A 66 4.97 -0.11 -7.45
N THR A 67 5.56 1.01 -7.88
CA THR A 67 6.87 1.43 -7.41
C THR A 67 6.69 2.43 -6.28
N HIS A 68 7.42 2.23 -5.20
CA HIS A 68 7.45 3.14 -4.07
C HIS A 68 8.86 3.70 -3.87
N VAL A 69 8.93 5.01 -3.73
CA VAL A 69 10.14 5.73 -3.33
C VAL A 69 9.97 6.15 -1.87
N TYR A 70 10.92 5.77 -1.03
CA TYR A 70 10.94 6.12 0.39
C TYR A 70 12.37 6.30 0.89
N SER A 71 12.53 6.84 2.09
CA SER A 71 13.82 6.89 2.76
C SER A 71 13.77 6.16 4.10
N LEU A 72 14.91 5.58 4.48
CA LEU A 72 15.15 4.96 5.79
C LEU A 72 16.36 5.63 6.44
N LEU A 73 16.38 5.64 7.77
CA LEU A 73 17.56 6.01 8.54
C LEU A 73 18.43 4.77 8.74
N ASN A 74 19.69 4.80 8.30
CA ASN A 74 20.62 3.70 8.54
C ASN A 74 21.24 3.76 9.96
N SER A 75 22.11 2.81 10.28
CA SER A 75 22.84 2.75 11.56
C SER A 75 23.68 4.00 11.84
N ASP A 76 24.16 4.66 10.79
CA ASP A 76 25.04 5.82 10.85
C ASP A 76 24.25 7.15 10.95
N LYS A 77 22.92 7.06 11.03
CA LYS A 77 21.97 8.20 11.04
C LYS A 77 21.91 8.98 9.73
N ASP A 78 22.32 8.35 8.63
CA ASP A 78 22.15 8.88 7.28
C ASP A 78 20.82 8.42 6.69
N ARG A 79 20.19 9.31 5.90
CA ARG A 79 18.97 8.99 5.16
C ARG A 79 19.33 8.34 3.83
N VAL A 80 18.97 7.08 3.69
CA VAL A 80 19.13 6.30 2.46
C VAL A 80 17.82 6.29 1.69
N LYS A 81 17.84 6.76 0.44
CA LYS A 81 16.70 6.72 -0.46
C LYS A 81 16.63 5.36 -1.16
N MET A 82 15.45 4.75 -1.11
CA MET A 82 15.12 3.45 -1.69
C MET A 82 14.08 3.64 -2.80
N THR A 83 14.28 2.98 -3.93
CA THR A 83 13.25 2.80 -4.96
C THR A 83 12.97 1.30 -5.08
N VAL A 84 11.75 0.88 -4.78
CA VAL A 84 11.39 -0.53 -4.71
C VAL A 84 10.11 -0.76 -5.51
N SER A 85 10.09 -1.80 -6.33
CA SER A 85 8.91 -2.28 -7.04
C SER A 85 8.26 -3.41 -6.26
N PHE A 86 6.94 -3.36 -6.13
CA PHE A 86 6.14 -4.36 -5.44
C PHE A 86 5.18 -4.99 -6.45
N LEU A 87 5.21 -6.32 -6.56
CA LEU A 87 4.24 -7.08 -7.33
C LEU A 87 3.17 -7.64 -6.40
N LEU A 88 1.91 -7.47 -6.79
CA LEU A 88 0.72 -7.82 -6.02
C LEU A 88 -0.19 -8.71 -6.88
N ASN A 89 -0.90 -9.63 -6.24
CA ASN A 89 -1.94 -10.43 -6.90
C ASN A 89 -3.29 -9.66 -7.00
N THR A 90 -4.33 -10.32 -7.52
CA THR A 90 -5.69 -9.75 -7.65
C THR A 90 -6.30 -9.24 -6.35
N ASP A 91 -5.91 -9.85 -5.23
CA ASP A 91 -6.39 -9.52 -3.88
C ASP A 91 -5.50 -8.47 -3.21
N PHE A 92 -4.57 -7.85 -3.95
CA PHE A 92 -3.59 -6.89 -3.45
C PHE A 92 -2.69 -7.46 -2.35
N THR A 93 -2.46 -8.77 -2.36
CA THR A 93 -1.45 -9.42 -1.51
C THR A 93 -0.10 -9.40 -2.22
N LEU A 94 0.95 -9.03 -1.49
CA LEU A 94 2.31 -9.00 -2.00
C LEU A 94 2.76 -10.39 -2.49
N GLN A 95 3.43 -10.42 -3.63
CA GLN A 95 4.00 -11.64 -4.23
C GLN A 95 5.52 -11.53 -4.34
N GLU A 96 6.01 -10.37 -4.76
CA GLU A 96 7.43 -10.15 -5.01
C GLU A 96 7.82 -8.71 -4.68
N VAL A 97 9.06 -8.53 -4.20
CA VAL A 97 9.66 -7.24 -3.91
C VAL A 97 10.98 -7.16 -4.65
N GLU A 98 11.08 -6.20 -5.56
CA GLU A 98 12.28 -5.96 -6.35
C GLU A 98 12.88 -4.61 -5.96
N LEU A 99 14.09 -4.65 -5.42
CA LEU A 99 14.85 -3.43 -5.14
C LEU A 99 15.43 -2.88 -6.45
N ILE A 100 15.02 -1.67 -6.82
CA ILE A 100 15.49 -1.02 -8.06
C ILE A 100 16.75 -0.20 -7.77
N THR A 101 16.73 0.69 -6.77
CA THR A 101 17.89 1.52 -6.41
C THR A 101 18.02 1.78 -4.91
N ILE A 102 19.28 1.92 -4.47
CA ILE A 102 19.69 2.45 -3.15
C ILE A 102 20.52 3.71 -3.42
N ASN A 103 20.33 4.75 -2.62
CA ASN A 103 21.04 6.05 -2.69
C ASN A 103 20.72 6.90 -3.92
N GLY A 104 19.54 6.68 -4.54
CA GLY A 104 19.00 7.55 -5.56
C GLY A 104 20.01 7.86 -6.65
N ASP A 105 20.34 6.88 -7.49
CA ASP A 105 20.78 7.21 -8.84
C ASP A 105 19.65 8.07 -9.43
N TYR A 106 19.93 9.36 -9.54
CA TYR A 106 19.04 10.33 -10.13
C TYR A 106 18.97 9.97 -11.60
N GLY A 107 18.04 9.06 -11.92
CA GLY A 107 17.62 8.79 -13.28
C GLY A 107 17.43 10.14 -13.97
N LEU A 108 18.35 10.35 -14.89
CA LEU A 108 18.61 11.53 -15.71
C LEU A 108 17.30 12.17 -16.21
N MET A 109 17.34 13.51 -16.31
CA MET A 109 16.46 14.27 -17.19
C MET A 109 16.44 13.68 -18.61
#